data_AF-A0A7C2D1P8-F1
#
_entry.id   AF-A0A7C2D1P8-F1
#
_cell.length_a   1.000
_cell.length_b   1.000
_cell.length_c   1.000
_cell.angle_alpha   90.00
_cell.angle_beta   90.00
_cell.angle_gamma   90.00
#
_symmetry.space_group_name_H-M   'P 1'
#
loop_
_entity.id
_entity.type
_entity.pdbx_description
1 polymer ?
#
loop_
_entity_poly.entity_id
_entity_poly.type
_entity_poly.pdbx_seq_one_letter_code
_entity_poly.pdbx_strand_id
1 'polypeptide(L)'
;MVMDSLDQKAAEAFDGYLVRKDLVRKYSRQYPVPTYVVEFLLGRYCASVDEQEIQEGLAIVEKQLRDRTVRTGEEELFKARAKEQGSVKLIDIVRAKLDAKRDCYVAELPSLALNDVRIADELVRENERMLTDGFYAEVTLSYDAVVAQEYGGRPFAIEALRPIQMSKSDVLEVLARGRAKFSSQEWIDLLLRSVGLEPASLDERAKRVALLRMVPFVERNYNFVELGPRGTGKSHLYQQISPYSHLISGGKATVAKMFVNMATGQRGLVCQYDVVCFDEVSGISFDQKDGVNIMKGYMASGQFSRGKENIRADGSIVMLGNLDVDVQQQQRV
;
A
#
# COMPACT_ATOMS: atom_id res chain seq x y z
N MET A 1 -19.38 -18.13 11.06
CA MET A 1 -18.24 -18.97 11.51
C MET A 1 -18.10 -18.78 13.00
N VAL A 2 -17.71 -19.82 13.73
CA VAL A 2 -17.45 -19.74 15.18
C VAL A 2 -15.98 -19.36 15.35
N MET A 3 -15.69 -18.37 16.20
CA MET A 3 -14.31 -18.01 16.57
C MET A 3 -13.62 -19.20 17.23
N ASP A 4 -12.45 -19.59 16.72
CA ASP A 4 -11.66 -20.63 17.35
C ASP A 4 -10.83 -20.09 18.53
N SER A 5 -10.04 -20.95 19.17
CA SER A 5 -9.23 -20.57 20.34
C SER A 5 -8.18 -19.52 20.02
N LEU A 6 -7.63 -19.52 18.81
CA LEU A 6 -6.64 -18.53 18.38
C LEU A 6 -7.31 -17.17 18.17
N ASP A 7 -8.50 -17.16 17.57
CA ASP A 7 -9.28 -15.94 17.34
C ASP A 7 -9.71 -15.29 18.67
N GLN A 8 -10.18 -16.08 19.63
CA GLN A 8 -10.57 -15.60 20.97
C GLN A 8 -9.36 -14.98 21.69
N LYS A 9 -8.21 -15.67 21.67
CA LYS A 9 -6.98 -15.19 22.28
C LYS A 9 -6.44 -13.92 21.61
N ALA A 10 -6.56 -13.83 20.28
CA ALA A 10 -6.22 -12.63 19.53
C ALA A 10 -7.12 -11.45 19.95
N ALA A 11 -8.42 -11.67 20.12
CA ALA A 11 -9.36 -10.63 20.52
C ALA A 11 -9.03 -10.05 21.90
N GLU A 12 -8.68 -10.91 22.86
CA GLU A 12 -8.24 -10.49 24.19
C GLU A 12 -6.86 -9.80 24.21
N ALA A 13 -6.01 -10.10 23.22
CA ALA A 13 -4.66 -9.54 23.14
C ALA A 13 -4.59 -8.22 22.36
N PHE A 14 -5.47 -8.04 21.37
CA PHE A 14 -5.40 -7.00 20.35
C PHE A 14 -6.75 -6.30 20.14
N ASP A 15 -7.41 -5.97 21.25
CA ASP A 15 -8.68 -5.24 21.23
C ASP A 15 -8.57 -3.93 20.43
N GLY A 16 -9.50 -3.73 19.49
CA GLY A 16 -9.47 -2.59 18.57
C GLY A 16 -8.44 -2.65 17.43
N TYR A 17 -7.72 -3.76 17.24
CA TYR A 17 -6.76 -3.96 16.13
C TYR A 17 -7.09 -5.15 15.22
N LEU A 18 -8.12 -5.92 15.55
CA LEU A 18 -8.52 -7.07 14.75
C LEU A 18 -9.44 -6.67 13.60
N VAL A 19 -9.21 -7.31 12.46
CA VAL A 19 -10.05 -7.19 11.27
C VAL A 19 -10.41 -8.57 10.76
N ARG A 20 -11.72 -8.82 10.65
CA ARG A 20 -12.28 -10.04 10.10
C ARG A 20 -12.05 -10.13 8.58
N LYS A 21 -11.17 -11.05 8.15
CA LYS A 21 -10.76 -11.19 6.74
C LYS A 21 -11.88 -11.66 5.81
N ASP A 22 -12.89 -12.36 6.32
CA ASP A 22 -14.09 -12.72 5.56
C ASP A 22 -14.87 -11.46 5.12
N LEU A 23 -14.97 -10.46 6.01
CA LEU A 23 -15.59 -9.17 5.69
C LEU A 23 -14.76 -8.39 4.68
N VAL A 24 -13.44 -8.37 4.83
CA VAL A 24 -12.52 -7.70 3.88
C VAL A 24 -12.73 -8.21 2.46
N ARG A 25 -12.81 -9.55 2.28
CA ARG A 25 -13.02 -10.19 0.97
C ARG A 25 -14.34 -9.81 0.31
N LYS A 26 -15.37 -9.47 1.09
CA LYS A 26 -16.66 -8.99 0.57
C LYS A 26 -16.50 -7.65 -0.15
N TYR A 27 -15.66 -6.75 0.36
CA TYR A 27 -15.55 -5.38 -0.13
C TYR A 27 -14.34 -5.13 -1.05
N SER A 28 -13.22 -5.84 -0.89
CA SER A 28 -11.96 -5.57 -1.59
C SER A 28 -12.02 -5.71 -3.12
N ARG A 29 -13.05 -6.37 -3.66
CA ARG A 29 -13.26 -6.50 -5.12
C ARG A 29 -14.42 -5.66 -5.65
N GLN A 30 -15.16 -4.99 -4.77
CA GLN A 30 -16.35 -4.21 -5.15
C GLN A 30 -16.03 -2.74 -5.39
N TYR A 31 -14.93 -2.25 -4.84
CA TYR A 31 -14.54 -0.85 -4.86
C TYR A 31 -13.13 -0.70 -5.43
N PRO A 32 -12.85 0.40 -6.18
CA PRO A 32 -11.56 0.62 -6.83
C PRO A 32 -10.49 1.13 -5.84
N VAL A 33 -10.34 0.46 -4.70
CA VAL A 33 -9.34 0.79 -3.67
C VAL A 33 -8.57 -0.46 -3.23
N PRO A 34 -7.30 -0.33 -2.80
CA PRO A 34 -6.53 -1.46 -2.30
C PRO A 34 -7.15 -2.13 -1.07
N THR A 35 -6.81 -3.41 -0.85
CA THR A 35 -7.35 -4.18 0.29
C THR A 35 -7.00 -3.55 1.64
N TYR A 36 -5.78 -3.04 1.82
CA TYR A 36 -5.40 -2.37 3.08
C TYR A 36 -6.24 -1.13 3.40
N VAL A 37 -6.82 -0.46 2.39
CA VAL A 37 -7.74 0.67 2.60
C VAL A 37 -9.05 0.18 3.20
N VAL A 38 -9.58 -0.92 2.67
CA VAL A 38 -10.78 -1.58 3.21
C VAL A 38 -10.50 -2.10 4.63
N GLU A 39 -9.34 -2.71 4.85
CA GLU A 39 -8.92 -3.19 6.18
C GLU A 39 -8.82 -2.07 7.20
N PHE A 40 -8.28 -0.90 6.82
CA PHE A 40 -8.24 0.26 7.69
C PHE A 40 -9.64 0.73 8.09
N LEU A 41 -10.58 0.81 7.14
CA LEU A 41 -11.96 1.23 7.44
C LEU A 41 -12.66 0.20 8.34
N LEU A 42 -12.52 -1.08 8.05
CA LEU A 42 -13.07 -2.15 8.88
C LEU A 42 -12.41 -2.16 10.28
N GLY A 43 -11.10 -1.99 10.39
CA GLY A 43 -10.42 -1.91 11.69
C GLY A 43 -10.83 -0.69 12.50
N ARG A 44 -11.33 0.37 11.85
CA ARG A 44 -11.82 1.56 12.55
C ARG A 44 -13.24 1.40 13.10
N TYR A 45 -14.13 0.72 12.38
CA TYR A 45 -15.56 0.66 12.72
C TYR A 45 -16.05 -0.73 13.12
N CYS A 46 -15.28 -1.79 12.84
CA CYS A 46 -15.64 -3.20 13.03
C CYS A 46 -14.60 -3.98 13.83
N ALA A 47 -13.73 -3.31 14.60
CA ALA A 47 -12.73 -3.96 15.44
C ALA A 47 -13.30 -4.43 16.79
N SER A 48 -14.44 -5.11 16.74
CA SER A 48 -15.12 -5.75 17.86
C SER A 48 -15.36 -7.22 17.53
N VAL A 49 -15.66 -8.01 18.56
CA VAL A 49 -16.12 -9.40 18.42
C VAL A 49 -17.63 -9.53 18.58
N ASP A 50 -18.32 -8.47 18.98
CA ASP A 50 -19.77 -8.43 19.07
C ASP A 50 -20.39 -8.30 17.66
N GLU A 51 -21.27 -9.24 17.30
CA GLU A 51 -21.84 -9.28 15.96
C GLU A 51 -22.76 -8.07 15.69
N GLN A 52 -23.44 -7.50 16.69
CA GLN A 52 -24.27 -6.30 16.49
C GLN A 52 -23.38 -5.07 16.20
N GLU A 53 -22.33 -4.86 17.00
CA GLU A 53 -21.38 -3.76 16.77
C GLU A 53 -20.71 -3.88 15.39
N ILE A 54 -20.36 -5.11 14.98
CA ILE A 54 -19.83 -5.38 13.65
C ILE A 54 -20.85 -4.99 12.56
N GLN A 55 -22.12 -5.37 12.68
CA GLN A 55 -23.13 -5.03 11.66
C GLN A 55 -23.37 -3.52 11.55
N GLU A 56 -23.39 -2.79 12.67
CA GLU A 56 -23.48 -1.33 12.67
C GLU A 56 -22.26 -0.69 12.01
N GLY A 57 -21.05 -1.15 12.37
CA GLY A 57 -19.80 -0.74 11.75
C GLY A 57 -19.76 -0.99 10.25
N LEU A 58 -20.26 -2.15 9.81
CA LEU A 58 -20.32 -2.53 8.40
C LEU A 58 -21.21 -1.60 7.59
N ALA A 59 -22.35 -1.17 8.13
CA ALA A 59 -23.22 -0.20 7.46
C ALA A 59 -22.50 1.14 7.25
N ILE A 60 -21.69 1.58 8.23
CA ILE A 60 -20.88 2.79 8.11
C ILE A 60 -19.80 2.62 7.03
N VAL A 61 -19.07 1.50 7.05
CA VAL A 61 -18.00 1.21 6.08
C VAL A 61 -18.55 1.13 4.66
N GLU A 62 -19.66 0.43 4.48
CA GLU A 62 -20.31 0.29 3.17
C GLU A 62 -20.77 1.65 2.64
N LYS A 63 -21.37 2.49 3.49
CA LYS A 63 -21.73 3.85 3.12
C LYS A 63 -20.52 4.69 2.74
N GLN A 64 -19.44 4.64 3.53
CA GLN A 64 -18.22 5.41 3.23
C GLN A 64 -17.57 4.97 1.92
N LEU A 65 -17.43 3.66 1.68
CA LEU A 65 -16.89 3.17 0.42
C LEU A 65 -17.77 3.61 -0.76
N ARG A 66 -19.09 3.43 -0.65
CA ARG A 66 -20.04 3.84 -1.70
C ARG A 66 -20.00 5.33 -2.01
N ASP A 67 -19.97 6.18 -0.98
CA ASP A 67 -20.11 7.62 -1.14
C ASP A 67 -18.78 8.30 -1.49
N ARG A 68 -17.64 7.67 -1.20
CA ARG A 68 -16.31 8.31 -1.27
C ARG A 68 -15.34 7.69 -2.27
N THR A 69 -15.57 6.46 -2.76
CA THR A 69 -14.72 5.93 -3.83
C THR A 69 -15.24 6.38 -5.18
N VAL A 70 -14.39 6.97 -6.01
CA VAL A 70 -14.77 7.36 -7.36
C VAL A 70 -14.74 6.13 -8.26
N ARG A 71 -15.86 5.81 -8.90
CA ARG A 71 -15.93 4.73 -9.89
C ARG A 71 -15.67 5.28 -11.29
N THR A 72 -15.24 4.41 -12.20
CA THR A 72 -15.04 4.78 -13.60
C THR A 72 -16.31 5.38 -14.18
N GLY A 73 -16.21 6.60 -14.71
CA GLY A 73 -17.33 7.38 -15.26
C GLY A 73 -18.05 8.29 -14.26
N GLU A 74 -17.70 8.25 -12.96
CA GLU A 74 -18.27 9.12 -11.92
C GLU A 74 -17.37 10.32 -11.59
N GLU A 75 -16.26 10.51 -12.32
CA GLU A 75 -15.25 11.54 -12.02
C GLU A 75 -15.87 12.94 -12.06
N GLU A 76 -16.65 13.23 -13.11
CA GLU A 76 -17.33 14.52 -13.27
C GLU A 76 -18.47 14.71 -12.26
N LEU A 77 -19.08 13.62 -11.76
CA LEU A 77 -20.11 13.71 -10.73
C LEU A 77 -19.54 14.21 -9.40
N PHE A 78 -18.35 13.71 -9.01
CA PHE A 78 -17.66 14.21 -7.82
C PHE A 78 -17.22 15.66 -7.96
N LYS A 79 -16.68 16.05 -9.13
CA LYS A 79 -16.32 17.44 -9.44
C LYS A 79 -17.53 18.38 -9.39
N ALA A 80 -18.65 17.96 -9.97
CA ALA A 80 -19.90 18.71 -9.94
C ALA A 80 -20.42 18.88 -8.50
N ARG A 81 -20.41 17.82 -7.69
CA ARG A 81 -20.76 17.89 -6.26
C ARG A 81 -19.88 18.87 -5.50
N ALA A 82 -18.56 18.82 -5.70
CA ALA A 82 -17.64 19.78 -5.07
C ALA A 82 -18.00 21.23 -5.47
N LYS A 83 -18.33 21.46 -6.75
CA LYS A 83 -18.75 22.77 -7.25
C LYS A 83 -20.08 23.25 -6.68
N GLU A 84 -21.08 22.38 -6.60
CA GLU A 84 -22.45 22.75 -6.18
C GLU A 84 -22.60 22.84 -4.66
N GLN A 85 -21.90 21.98 -3.92
CA GLN A 85 -22.01 21.84 -2.47
C GLN A 85 -20.85 22.51 -1.72
N GLY A 86 -19.87 23.06 -2.45
CA GLY A 86 -18.65 23.67 -1.93
C GLY A 86 -17.54 22.66 -1.66
N SER A 87 -17.87 21.45 -1.17
CA SER A 87 -16.89 20.38 -0.97
C SER A 87 -17.47 18.98 -1.15
N VAL A 88 -16.60 18.02 -1.41
CA VAL A 88 -16.91 16.59 -1.45
C VAL A 88 -15.81 15.81 -0.75
N LYS A 89 -16.18 14.71 -0.09
CA LYS A 89 -15.22 13.77 0.49
C LYS A 89 -14.99 12.60 -0.46
N LEU A 90 -13.74 12.24 -0.67
CA LEU A 90 -13.36 11.07 -1.46
C LEU A 90 -12.20 10.30 -0.81
N ILE A 91 -12.01 9.06 -1.24
CA ILE A 91 -10.83 8.27 -0.93
C ILE A 91 -10.01 8.19 -2.21
N ASP A 92 -8.78 8.71 -2.18
CA ASP A 92 -7.88 8.68 -3.33
C ASP A 92 -6.42 8.55 -2.86
N ILE A 93 -5.56 8.14 -3.79
CA ILE A 93 -4.13 8.32 -3.63
C ILE A 93 -3.78 9.80 -3.84
N VAL A 94 -3.12 10.41 -2.86
CA VAL A 94 -2.70 11.81 -2.94
C VAL A 94 -1.21 11.86 -3.24
N ARG A 95 -0.88 12.54 -4.32
CA ARG A 95 0.50 12.92 -4.67
C ARG A 95 0.61 14.43 -4.70
N ALA A 96 1.80 14.95 -4.50
CA ALA A 96 2.10 16.36 -4.59
C ALA A 96 3.42 16.57 -5.33
N LYS A 97 3.58 17.76 -5.91
CA LYS A 97 4.83 18.22 -6.53
C LYS A 97 4.99 19.71 -6.30
N LEU A 98 6.23 20.18 -6.33
CA LEU A 98 6.54 21.60 -6.30
C LEU A 98 6.31 22.20 -7.69
N ASP A 99 5.44 23.22 -7.77
CA ASP A 99 5.32 24.10 -8.92
C ASP A 99 6.27 25.28 -8.76
N ALA A 100 7.54 25.09 -9.14
CA ALA A 100 8.59 26.08 -8.99
C ALA A 100 8.34 27.40 -9.74
N LYS A 101 7.43 27.42 -10.73
CA LYS A 101 7.07 28.66 -11.45
C LYS A 101 6.19 29.58 -10.62
N ARG A 102 5.38 28.99 -9.73
CA ARG A 102 4.39 29.69 -8.89
C ARG A 102 4.73 29.61 -7.41
N ASP A 103 5.88 29.02 -7.08
CA ASP A 103 6.38 28.84 -5.72
C ASP A 103 5.33 28.27 -4.76
N CYS A 104 4.67 27.19 -5.19
CA CYS A 104 3.66 26.51 -4.39
C CYS A 104 3.65 25.00 -4.66
N TYR A 105 3.07 24.23 -3.74
CA TYR A 105 2.77 22.82 -4.00
C TYR A 105 1.44 22.66 -4.74
N VAL A 106 1.38 21.63 -5.59
CA VAL A 106 0.14 21.17 -6.20
C VAL A 106 -0.02 19.68 -5.99
N ALA A 107 -1.25 19.28 -5.73
CA ALA A 107 -1.63 17.90 -5.54
C ALA A 107 -2.25 17.30 -6.82
N GLU A 108 -2.09 15.99 -6.95
CA GLU A 108 -2.73 15.14 -7.93
C GLU A 108 -3.69 14.19 -7.22
N LEU A 109 -4.91 14.10 -7.78
CA LEU A 109 -5.98 13.18 -7.38
C LEU A 109 -6.35 12.34 -8.61
N PRO A 110 -5.67 11.18 -8.82
CA PRO A 110 -5.82 10.39 -10.03
C PRO A 110 -7.24 9.89 -10.26
N SER A 111 -7.98 9.57 -9.18
CA SER A 111 -9.35 9.06 -9.29
C SER A 111 -10.31 10.10 -9.88
N LEU A 112 -9.94 11.38 -9.85
CA LEU A 112 -10.68 12.48 -10.49
C LEU A 112 -9.98 13.02 -11.75
N ALA A 113 -8.84 12.45 -12.14
CA ALA A 113 -7.97 12.97 -13.19
C ALA A 113 -7.60 14.46 -12.99
N LEU A 114 -7.38 14.88 -11.74
CA LEU A 114 -6.94 16.24 -11.40
C LEU A 114 -5.44 16.25 -11.11
N ASN A 115 -4.68 17.10 -11.81
CA ASN A 115 -3.21 17.15 -11.71
C ASN A 115 -2.66 18.47 -11.11
N ASP A 116 -3.56 19.41 -10.83
CA ASP A 116 -3.26 20.80 -10.46
C ASP A 116 -4.20 21.26 -9.33
N VAL A 117 -4.37 20.42 -8.31
CA VAL A 117 -5.20 20.74 -7.13
C VAL A 117 -4.38 21.57 -6.15
N ARG A 118 -4.95 22.67 -5.63
CA ARG A 118 -4.27 23.47 -4.59
C ARG A 118 -4.15 22.66 -3.30
N ILE A 119 -3.03 22.79 -2.60
CA ILE A 119 -2.81 22.20 -1.29
C ILE A 119 -1.93 23.14 -0.45
N ALA A 120 -2.22 23.24 0.85
CA ALA A 120 -1.44 24.06 1.76
C ALA A 120 -0.05 23.45 2.04
N ASP A 121 0.97 24.30 2.17
CA ASP A 121 2.35 23.89 2.44
C ASP A 121 2.50 23.15 3.76
N GLU A 122 1.71 23.49 4.77
CA GLU A 122 1.63 22.78 6.05
C GLU A 122 1.21 21.32 5.84
N LEU A 123 0.14 21.08 5.07
CA LEU A 123 -0.35 19.72 4.80
C LEU A 123 0.70 18.87 4.08
N VAL A 124 1.47 19.48 3.17
CA VAL A 124 2.57 18.80 2.48
C VAL A 124 3.72 18.48 3.42
N ARG A 125 4.14 19.43 4.27
CA ARG A 125 5.22 19.23 5.26
C ARG A 125 4.88 18.17 6.30
N GLU A 126 3.64 18.12 6.77
CA GLU A 126 3.17 17.09 7.70
C GLU A 126 3.10 15.70 7.05
N ASN A 127 3.11 15.64 5.71
CA ASN A 127 2.89 14.41 4.94
C ASN A 127 3.84 14.35 3.72
N GLU A 128 5.15 14.44 3.95
CA GLU A 128 6.18 14.52 2.89
C GLU A 128 6.09 13.38 1.85
N ARG A 129 5.51 12.23 2.24
CA ARG A 129 5.26 11.10 1.35
C ARG A 129 4.40 11.45 0.12
N MET A 130 3.61 12.53 0.17
CA MET A 130 2.92 13.02 -1.04
C MET A 130 3.90 13.40 -2.15
N LEU A 131 5.12 13.85 -1.83
CA LEU A 131 6.15 14.28 -2.79
C LEU A 131 6.90 13.12 -3.48
N THR A 132 6.57 11.88 -3.13
CA THR A 132 7.14 10.68 -3.77
C THR A 132 6.07 9.98 -4.61
N ASP A 133 5.65 8.78 -4.25
CA ASP A 133 4.60 8.03 -4.95
C ASP A 133 3.19 8.22 -4.35
N GLY A 134 3.10 8.97 -3.25
CA GLY A 134 1.85 9.28 -2.56
C GLY A 134 1.40 8.21 -1.56
N PHE A 135 0.18 8.40 -1.06
CA PHE A 135 -0.51 7.46 -0.18
C PHE A 135 -2.03 7.64 -0.29
N TYR A 136 -2.79 6.61 0.08
CA TYR A 136 -4.25 6.73 0.14
C TYR A 136 -4.68 7.55 1.36
N ALA A 137 -5.58 8.50 1.13
CA ALA A 137 -6.14 9.35 2.15
C ALA A 137 -7.66 9.51 1.98
N GLU A 138 -8.36 9.80 3.07
CA GLU A 138 -9.67 10.46 2.98
C GLU A 138 -9.41 11.95 2.73
N VAL A 139 -9.82 12.44 1.56
CA VAL A 139 -9.59 13.80 1.07
C VAL A 139 -10.91 14.57 1.13
N THR A 140 -10.86 15.79 1.65
CA THR A 140 -11.93 16.79 1.48
C THR A 140 -11.50 17.73 0.37
N LEU A 141 -12.13 17.56 -0.80
CA LEU A 141 -11.89 18.36 -1.99
C LEU A 141 -12.94 19.46 -2.06
N SER A 142 -12.49 20.71 -2.11
CA SER A 142 -13.37 21.85 -2.33
C SER A 142 -13.20 22.48 -3.70
N TYR A 143 -14.19 23.29 -4.06
CA TYR A 143 -14.20 24.06 -5.29
C TYR A 143 -14.43 25.53 -4.98
N ASP A 144 -13.54 26.39 -5.50
CA ASP A 144 -13.64 27.84 -5.37
C ASP A 144 -14.01 28.47 -6.71
N ALA A 145 -15.22 29.03 -6.79
CA ALA A 145 -15.75 29.67 -7.99
C ALA A 145 -15.07 31.01 -8.31
N VAL A 146 -14.51 31.71 -7.32
CA VAL A 146 -13.80 32.97 -7.53
C VAL A 146 -12.46 32.68 -8.18
N VAL A 147 -11.71 31.72 -7.63
CA VAL A 147 -10.44 31.26 -8.22
C VAL A 147 -10.65 30.67 -9.62
N ALA A 148 -11.81 30.06 -9.89
CA ALA A 148 -12.15 29.56 -11.23
C ALA A 148 -12.21 30.66 -12.32
N GLN A 149 -12.51 31.91 -11.93
CA GLN A 149 -12.61 33.05 -12.83
C GLN A 149 -11.29 33.78 -13.04
N GLU A 150 -10.27 33.47 -12.23
CA GLU A 150 -8.94 34.04 -12.36
C GLU A 150 -8.17 33.43 -13.54
N TYR A 151 -7.34 34.25 -14.19
CA TYR A 151 -6.51 33.79 -15.30
C TYR A 151 -5.48 32.74 -14.82
N GLY A 152 -5.68 31.48 -15.22
CA GLY A 152 -4.82 30.37 -14.80
C GLY A 152 -5.08 29.87 -13.38
N GLY A 153 -6.22 30.23 -12.79
CA GLY A 153 -6.65 29.79 -11.47
C GLY A 153 -6.92 28.28 -11.38
N ARG A 154 -6.69 27.72 -10.20
CA ARG A 154 -6.87 26.29 -9.89
C ARG A 154 -8.07 26.15 -8.96
N PRO A 155 -9.29 25.90 -9.45
CA PRO A 155 -10.48 26.02 -8.62
C PRO A 155 -10.56 24.97 -7.52
N PHE A 156 -10.02 23.78 -7.76
CA PHE A 156 -10.01 22.69 -6.80
C PHE A 156 -8.92 22.86 -5.73
N ALA A 157 -9.26 22.58 -4.48
CA ALA A 157 -8.32 22.59 -3.36
C ALA A 157 -8.55 21.40 -2.41
N ILE A 158 -7.47 20.88 -1.83
CA ILE A 158 -7.54 19.96 -0.70
C ILE A 158 -7.62 20.79 0.58
N GLU A 159 -8.79 20.80 1.21
CA GLU A 159 -9.00 21.51 2.50
C GLU A 159 -8.50 20.69 3.68
N ALA A 160 -8.68 19.38 3.60
CA ALA A 160 -8.25 18.45 4.62
C ALA A 160 -7.92 17.11 3.99
N LEU A 161 -6.90 16.44 4.52
CA LEU A 161 -6.59 15.06 4.19
C LEU A 161 -6.33 14.28 5.47
N ARG A 162 -6.78 13.03 5.50
CA ARG A 162 -6.47 12.10 6.57
C ARG A 162 -5.82 10.85 5.98
N PRO A 163 -4.53 10.58 6.26
CA PRO A 163 -3.87 9.38 5.77
C PRO A 163 -4.60 8.11 6.24
N ILE A 164 -4.74 7.14 5.33
CA ILE A 164 -5.28 5.81 5.61
C ILE A 164 -4.09 4.94 6.06
N GLN A 165 -3.70 5.11 7.31
CA GLN A 165 -2.57 4.43 7.96
C GLN A 165 -2.90 4.15 9.43
N MET A 166 -2.25 3.15 10.04
CA MET A 166 -2.33 2.98 11.49
C MET A 166 -1.75 4.22 12.19
N SER A 167 -2.58 4.89 12.99
CA SER A 167 -2.33 6.23 13.52
C SER A 167 -1.96 6.24 15.00
N LYS A 168 -1.57 5.10 15.56
CA LYS A 168 -1.26 4.95 16.98
C LYS A 168 0.25 4.79 17.20
N SER A 169 0.84 5.69 17.99
CA SER A 169 2.27 5.71 18.31
C SER A 169 2.69 4.56 19.24
N ASP A 170 1.76 3.97 19.99
CA ASP A 170 2.00 2.89 20.96
C ASP A 170 1.92 1.48 20.36
N VAL A 171 1.81 1.36 19.02
CA VAL A 171 1.52 0.08 18.36
C VAL A 171 2.57 -1.00 18.66
N LEU A 172 3.84 -0.62 18.81
CA LEU A 172 4.91 -1.56 19.14
C LEU A 172 4.79 -2.09 20.58
N GLU A 173 4.36 -1.26 21.52
CA GLU A 173 4.14 -1.67 22.91
C GLU A 173 2.93 -2.61 23.02
N VAL A 174 1.85 -2.31 22.29
CA VAL A 174 0.68 -3.18 22.17
C VAL A 174 1.08 -4.52 21.55
N LEU A 175 1.85 -4.49 20.46
CA LEU A 175 2.33 -5.71 19.79
C LEU A 175 3.18 -6.57 20.72
N ALA A 176 4.13 -5.98 21.44
CA ALA A 176 5.00 -6.68 22.37
C ALA A 176 4.21 -7.33 23.53
N ARG A 177 3.27 -6.59 24.11
CA ARG A 177 2.39 -7.08 25.19
C ARG A 177 1.49 -8.23 24.71
N GLY A 178 0.90 -8.08 23.54
CA GLY A 178 0.09 -9.12 22.91
C GLY A 178 0.91 -10.37 22.64
N ARG A 179 2.08 -10.23 21.98
CA ARG A 179 3.01 -11.33 21.67
C ARG A 179 3.34 -12.19 22.89
N ALA A 180 3.52 -11.59 24.06
CA ALA A 180 3.87 -12.30 25.29
C ALA A 180 2.80 -13.32 25.73
N LYS A 181 1.54 -13.17 25.28
CA LYS A 181 0.44 -14.09 25.58
C LYS A 181 0.45 -15.35 24.71
N PHE A 182 1.19 -15.37 23.60
CA PHE A 182 1.18 -16.47 22.63
C PHE A 182 2.41 -17.36 22.73
N SER A 183 2.23 -18.66 22.52
CA SER A 183 3.33 -19.54 22.16
C SER A 183 3.88 -19.16 20.78
N SER A 184 5.09 -19.62 20.46
CA SER A 184 5.68 -19.37 19.14
C SER A 184 4.84 -19.94 18.00
N GLN A 185 4.21 -21.11 18.20
CA GLN A 185 3.37 -21.73 17.17
C GLN A 185 2.10 -20.92 16.92
N GLU A 186 1.38 -20.56 17.98
CA GLU A 186 0.17 -19.73 17.86
C GLU A 186 0.50 -18.36 17.23
N TRP A 187 1.67 -17.79 17.53
CA TRP A 187 2.10 -16.54 16.93
C TRP A 187 2.33 -16.66 15.43
N ILE A 188 3.00 -17.74 14.98
CA ILE A 188 3.18 -18.02 13.55
C ILE A 188 1.82 -18.14 12.87
N ASP A 189 0.91 -18.92 13.45
CA ASP A 189 -0.43 -19.13 12.90
C ASP A 189 -1.22 -17.80 12.82
N LEU A 190 -1.11 -16.94 13.84
CA LEU A 190 -1.73 -15.60 13.85
C LEU A 190 -1.16 -14.68 12.74
N LEU A 191 0.17 -14.67 12.55
CA LEU A 191 0.80 -13.87 11.49
C LEU A 191 0.34 -14.32 10.10
N LEU A 192 0.24 -15.64 9.88
CA LEU A 192 -0.24 -16.19 8.61
C LEU A 192 -1.71 -15.83 8.35
N ARG A 193 -2.59 -15.92 9.36
CA ARG A 193 -3.98 -15.46 9.26
C ARG A 193 -4.08 -13.97 8.96
N SER A 194 -3.19 -13.17 9.54
CA SER A 194 -3.14 -11.72 9.34
C SER A 194 -2.85 -11.33 7.89
N VAL A 195 -2.16 -12.18 7.12
CA VAL A 195 -1.93 -12.01 5.68
C VAL A 195 -2.93 -12.80 4.81
N GLY A 196 -3.96 -13.38 5.42
CA GLY A 196 -5.07 -14.04 4.74
C GLY A 196 -4.84 -15.52 4.40
N LEU A 197 -3.83 -16.17 4.98
CA LEU A 197 -3.56 -17.60 4.84
C LEU A 197 -4.15 -18.38 6.01
N GLU A 198 -4.74 -19.55 5.75
CA GLU A 198 -5.23 -20.44 6.81
C GLU A 198 -4.11 -21.39 7.26
N PRO A 199 -3.59 -21.30 8.50
CA PRO A 199 -2.45 -22.11 8.94
C PRO A 199 -2.76 -23.60 8.96
N ALA A 200 -4.01 -23.99 9.19
CA ALA A 200 -4.43 -25.40 9.23
C ALA A 200 -4.31 -26.11 7.87
N SER A 201 -4.26 -25.36 6.75
CA SER A 201 -4.07 -25.93 5.41
C SER A 201 -2.60 -26.01 4.97
N LEU A 202 -1.67 -25.60 5.83
CA LEU A 202 -0.24 -25.52 5.54
C LEU A 202 0.55 -26.47 6.44
N ASP A 203 1.48 -27.21 5.84
CA ASP A 203 2.49 -27.91 6.60
C ASP A 203 3.54 -26.94 7.19
N GLU A 204 4.37 -27.44 8.11
CA GLU A 204 5.37 -26.61 8.79
C GLU A 204 6.38 -25.96 7.85
N ARG A 205 6.70 -26.61 6.72
CA ARG A 205 7.59 -26.03 5.71
C ARG A 205 6.91 -24.87 4.99
N ALA A 206 5.66 -25.04 4.57
CA ALA A 206 4.87 -24.04 3.89
C ALA A 206 4.61 -22.82 4.79
N LYS A 207 4.35 -23.03 6.08
CA LYS A 207 4.28 -21.94 7.08
C LYS A 207 5.58 -21.12 7.12
N ARG A 208 6.75 -21.77 7.20
CA ARG A 208 8.05 -21.09 7.19
C ARG A 208 8.30 -20.33 5.89
N VAL A 209 7.96 -20.91 4.74
CA VAL A 209 8.08 -20.24 3.44
C VAL A 209 7.18 -19.01 3.39
N ALA A 210 5.94 -19.10 3.88
CA ALA A 210 5.04 -17.96 3.94
C ALA A 210 5.56 -16.83 4.85
N LEU A 211 6.18 -17.17 5.99
CA LEU A 211 6.87 -16.19 6.85
C LEU A 211 8.06 -15.53 6.13
N LEU A 212 8.87 -16.31 5.40
CA LEU A 212 10.01 -15.77 4.65
C LEU A 212 9.60 -14.71 3.63
N ARG A 213 8.39 -14.82 3.05
CA ARG A 213 7.86 -13.79 2.15
C ARG A 213 7.63 -12.45 2.82
N MET A 214 7.43 -12.43 4.14
CA MET A 214 7.19 -11.21 4.91
C MET A 214 8.46 -10.54 5.43
N VAL A 215 9.61 -11.24 5.41
CA VAL A 215 10.89 -10.71 5.89
C VAL A 215 11.31 -9.38 5.23
N PRO A 216 11.12 -9.15 3.92
CA PRO A 216 11.43 -7.86 3.29
C PRO A 216 10.76 -6.63 3.91
N PHE A 217 9.63 -6.81 4.59
CA PHE A 217 8.89 -5.72 5.25
C PHE A 217 9.47 -5.36 6.63
N VAL A 218 10.33 -6.20 7.20
CA VAL A 218 10.87 -6.00 8.56
C VAL A 218 12.40 -5.95 8.59
N GLU A 219 13.05 -6.50 7.57
CA GLU A 219 14.51 -6.45 7.39
C GLU A 219 14.86 -5.62 6.17
N ARG A 220 15.77 -4.65 6.37
CA ARG A 220 16.23 -3.73 5.32
C ARG A 220 17.09 -4.46 4.30
N ASN A 221 16.90 -4.15 3.02
CA ASN A 221 17.67 -4.71 1.90
C ASN A 221 17.74 -6.26 1.91
N TYR A 222 16.64 -6.92 2.31
CA TYR A 222 16.51 -8.38 2.26
C TYR A 222 16.02 -8.81 0.87
N ASN A 223 16.94 -9.28 0.03
CA ASN A 223 16.69 -9.56 -1.37
C ASN A 223 16.49 -11.06 -1.64
N PHE A 224 15.46 -11.45 -2.39
CA PHE A 224 15.30 -12.85 -2.80
C PHE A 224 14.51 -13.04 -4.10
N VAL A 225 14.57 -14.26 -4.62
CA VAL A 225 13.81 -14.73 -5.79
C VAL A 225 12.83 -15.81 -5.33
N GLU A 226 11.56 -15.65 -5.67
CA GLU A 226 10.55 -16.68 -5.48
C GLU A 226 10.10 -17.23 -6.83
N LEU A 227 10.31 -18.54 -7.02
CA LEU A 227 9.82 -19.26 -8.18
C LEU A 227 8.74 -20.24 -7.73
N GLY A 228 7.59 -20.21 -8.41
CA GLY A 228 6.52 -21.17 -8.12
C GLY A 228 5.42 -21.17 -9.17
N PRO A 229 4.46 -22.09 -9.08
CA PRO A 229 3.36 -22.18 -10.02
C PRO A 229 2.48 -20.92 -10.05
N ARG A 230 1.67 -20.79 -11.10
CA ARG A 230 0.67 -19.71 -11.20
C ARG A 230 -0.40 -19.87 -10.11
N GLY A 231 -0.96 -18.76 -9.65
CA GLY A 231 -2.08 -18.77 -8.70
C GLY A 231 -1.72 -19.00 -7.22
N THR A 232 -0.45 -19.01 -6.83
CA THR A 232 -0.01 -19.21 -5.43
C THR A 232 0.01 -17.92 -4.59
N GLY A 233 -0.59 -16.83 -5.09
CA GLY A 233 -0.68 -15.56 -4.37
C GLY A 233 0.64 -14.78 -4.24
N LYS A 234 1.66 -15.09 -5.06
CA LYS A 234 3.00 -14.48 -4.98
C LYS A 234 2.96 -12.94 -5.01
N SER A 235 2.30 -12.36 -6.01
CA SER A 235 2.19 -10.90 -6.17
C SER A 235 1.22 -10.27 -5.17
N HIS A 236 0.26 -11.04 -4.66
CA HIS A 236 -0.81 -10.54 -3.79
C HIS A 236 -0.26 -9.93 -2.49
N LEU A 237 0.73 -10.59 -1.87
CA LEU A 237 1.36 -10.11 -0.63
C LEU A 237 1.92 -8.69 -0.80
N TYR A 238 2.67 -8.47 -1.87
CA TYR A 238 3.36 -7.20 -2.16
C TYR A 238 2.44 -6.10 -2.69
N GLN A 239 1.24 -6.45 -3.14
CA GLN A 239 0.26 -5.46 -3.59
C GLN A 239 -0.68 -5.01 -2.48
N GLN A 240 -1.01 -5.90 -1.54
CA GLN A 240 -2.21 -5.73 -0.72
C GLN A 240 -1.95 -5.45 0.77
N ILE A 241 -0.76 -5.78 1.29
CA ILE A 241 -0.52 -5.77 2.75
C ILE A 241 0.05 -4.45 3.25
N SER A 242 0.90 -3.79 2.46
CA SER A 242 1.56 -2.57 2.90
C SER A 242 1.56 -1.54 1.79
N PRO A 243 1.27 -0.26 2.11
CA PRO A 243 1.49 0.83 1.16
C PRO A 243 2.99 1.04 0.90
N TYR A 244 3.90 0.47 1.69
CA TYR A 244 5.36 0.59 1.52
C TYR A 244 5.96 -0.50 0.62
N SER A 245 5.14 -1.15 -0.20
CA SER A 245 5.59 -2.03 -1.27
C SER A 245 5.15 -1.53 -2.63
N HIS A 246 6.05 -1.62 -3.61
CA HIS A 246 5.78 -1.27 -5.00
C HIS A 246 5.97 -2.49 -5.90
N LEU A 247 4.91 -2.93 -6.58
CA LEU A 247 4.99 -3.99 -7.58
C LEU A 247 5.21 -3.40 -8.98
N ILE A 248 6.28 -3.82 -9.64
CA ILE A 248 6.59 -3.52 -11.03
C ILE A 248 6.12 -4.70 -11.89
N SER A 249 5.10 -4.47 -12.71
CA SER A 249 4.61 -5.45 -13.69
C SER A 249 5.23 -5.22 -15.07
N GLY A 250 5.48 -6.31 -15.81
CA GLY A 250 5.90 -6.23 -17.23
C GLY A 250 7.41 -6.10 -17.45
N GLY A 251 8.23 -6.35 -16.43
CA GLY A 251 9.68 -6.55 -16.54
C GLY A 251 10.52 -5.32 -16.96
N LYS A 252 9.94 -4.28 -17.54
CA LYS A 252 10.67 -3.09 -17.98
C LYS A 252 10.76 -2.08 -16.84
N ALA A 253 11.96 -1.88 -16.31
CA ALA A 253 12.27 -0.83 -15.34
C ALA A 253 13.33 0.10 -15.92
N THR A 254 13.33 1.38 -15.52
CA THR A 254 14.43 2.29 -15.87
C THR A 254 15.38 2.46 -14.70
N VAL A 255 16.66 2.70 -14.98
CA VAL A 255 17.64 3.01 -13.93
C VAL A 255 17.20 4.24 -13.12
N ALA A 256 16.61 5.24 -13.80
CA ALA A 256 16.10 6.43 -13.14
C ALA A 256 14.95 6.12 -12.16
N LYS A 257 13.99 5.27 -12.58
CA LYS A 257 12.86 4.88 -11.73
C LYS A 257 13.32 4.04 -10.54
N MET A 258 14.25 3.10 -10.75
CA MET A 258 14.71 2.21 -9.69
C MET A 258 15.61 2.89 -8.68
N PHE A 259 16.55 3.72 -9.13
CA PHE A 259 17.69 4.18 -8.32
C PHE A 259 17.68 5.69 -8.10
N VAL A 260 17.94 6.47 -9.16
CA VAL A 260 17.96 7.93 -9.07
C VAL A 260 17.83 8.57 -10.45
N ASN A 261 17.01 9.60 -10.54
CA ASN A 261 16.96 10.46 -11.72
C ASN A 261 18.09 11.50 -11.66
N MET A 262 19.04 11.43 -12.60
CA MET A 262 20.20 12.33 -12.68
C MET A 262 19.82 13.77 -13.04
N ALA A 263 18.72 13.96 -13.76
CA ALA A 263 18.32 15.30 -14.20
C ALA A 263 17.70 16.10 -13.05
N THR A 264 16.99 15.43 -12.15
CA THR A 264 16.24 16.07 -11.05
C THR A 264 16.83 15.78 -9.66
N GLY A 265 17.74 14.82 -9.53
CA GLY A 265 18.21 14.32 -8.24
C GLY A 265 17.20 13.44 -7.49
N GLN A 266 16.01 13.21 -8.05
CA GLN A 266 14.93 12.48 -7.39
C GLN A 266 15.36 11.03 -7.12
N ARG A 267 15.25 10.62 -5.85
CA ARG A 267 15.50 9.24 -5.41
C ARG A 267 14.51 8.28 -6.06
N GLY A 268 14.97 7.10 -6.47
CA GLY A 268 14.15 6.06 -7.09
C GLY A 268 13.47 5.14 -6.09
N LEU A 269 12.76 4.13 -6.59
CA LEU A 269 11.90 3.23 -5.82
C LEU A 269 12.61 2.60 -4.60
N VAL A 270 13.84 2.12 -4.75
CA VAL A 270 14.56 1.45 -3.64
C VAL A 270 14.86 2.36 -2.45
N CYS A 271 14.83 3.68 -2.67
CA CYS A 271 15.02 4.68 -1.62
C CYS A 271 13.68 5.08 -0.95
N GLN A 272 12.56 4.79 -1.59
CA GLN A 272 11.24 5.29 -1.19
C GLN A 272 10.36 4.20 -0.56
N TYR A 273 10.66 2.93 -0.84
CA TYR A 273 9.85 1.79 -0.46
C TYR A 273 10.67 0.78 0.35
N ASP A 274 10.00 0.12 1.29
CA ASP A 274 10.59 -1.00 2.03
C ASP A 274 10.76 -2.22 1.10
N VAL A 275 9.85 -2.39 0.14
CA VAL A 275 9.90 -3.50 -0.82
C VAL A 275 9.63 -3.02 -2.25
N VAL A 276 10.53 -3.35 -3.17
CA VAL A 276 10.33 -3.23 -4.61
C VAL A 276 10.25 -4.64 -5.19
N CYS A 277 9.05 -5.02 -5.63
CA CYS A 277 8.76 -6.35 -6.12
C CYS A 277 8.66 -6.34 -7.65
N PHE A 278 9.42 -7.19 -8.32
CA PHE A 278 9.31 -7.42 -9.75
C PHE A 278 8.41 -8.62 -9.99
N ASP A 279 7.27 -8.38 -10.65
CA ASP A 279 6.45 -9.47 -11.17
C ASP A 279 7.04 -9.94 -12.50
N GLU A 280 7.22 -11.25 -12.64
CA GLU A 280 7.85 -11.91 -13.79
C GLU A 280 9.35 -11.63 -13.97
N VAL A 281 10.17 -12.29 -13.14
CA VAL A 281 11.64 -12.19 -13.16
C VAL A 281 12.27 -12.46 -14.53
N SER A 282 11.65 -13.31 -15.36
CA SER A 282 12.13 -13.64 -16.71
C SER A 282 12.07 -12.45 -17.67
N GLY A 283 11.21 -11.46 -17.39
CA GLY A 283 11.04 -10.27 -18.22
C GLY A 283 11.89 -9.07 -17.79
N ILE A 284 12.66 -9.18 -16.70
CA ILE A 284 13.38 -8.02 -16.15
C ILE A 284 14.42 -7.51 -17.16
N SER A 285 14.22 -6.28 -17.59
CA SER A 285 15.11 -5.56 -18.49
C SER A 285 15.20 -4.09 -18.07
N PHE A 286 16.39 -3.54 -18.21
CA PHE A 286 16.66 -2.12 -17.96
C PHE A 286 16.81 -1.35 -19.28
N ASP A 287 16.46 -0.08 -19.24
CA ASP A 287 16.69 0.87 -20.35
C ASP A 287 18.19 1.05 -20.65
N GLN A 288 19.05 0.85 -19.65
CA GLN A 288 20.49 0.99 -19.74
C GLN A 288 21.20 -0.33 -19.39
N LYS A 289 22.29 -0.62 -20.10
CA LYS A 289 23.07 -1.87 -19.96
C LYS A 289 23.68 -2.06 -18.55
N ASP A 290 23.95 -0.96 -17.85
CA ASP A 290 24.53 -0.95 -16.52
C ASP A 290 23.49 -1.14 -15.40
N GLY A 291 22.19 -1.03 -15.68
CA GLY A 291 21.14 -1.14 -14.66
C GLY A 291 21.20 -2.42 -13.83
N VAL A 292 21.50 -3.56 -14.47
CA VAL A 292 21.68 -4.85 -13.79
C VAL A 292 22.92 -4.83 -12.88
N ASN A 293 24.00 -4.17 -13.28
CA ASN A 293 25.22 -4.08 -12.47
C ASN A 293 25.02 -3.16 -11.26
N ILE A 294 24.31 -2.05 -11.45
CA ILE A 294 23.90 -1.15 -10.36
C ILE A 294 23.04 -1.92 -9.36
N MET A 295 22.05 -2.67 -9.83
CA MET A 295 21.19 -3.49 -9.00
C MET A 295 21.96 -4.53 -8.19
N LYS A 296 22.91 -5.24 -8.82
CA LYS A 296 23.80 -6.18 -8.11
C LYS A 296 24.60 -5.51 -7.01
N GLY A 297 25.21 -4.35 -7.30
CA GLY A 297 25.97 -3.58 -6.31
C GLY A 297 25.09 -3.13 -5.14
N TYR A 298 23.89 -2.65 -5.45
CA TYR A 298 22.89 -2.26 -4.46
C TYR A 298 22.48 -3.43 -3.56
N MET A 299 22.03 -4.55 -4.14
CA MET A 299 21.58 -5.71 -3.38
C MET A 299 22.66 -6.23 -2.42
N ALA A 300 23.93 -6.15 -2.81
CA ALA A 300 25.06 -6.60 -1.99
C ALA A 300 25.45 -5.62 -0.87
N SER A 301 25.30 -4.31 -1.09
CA SER A 301 25.91 -3.29 -0.20
C SER A 301 24.92 -2.30 0.42
N GLY A 302 23.64 -2.33 0.01
CA GLY A 302 22.62 -1.34 0.38
C GLY A 302 22.92 0.07 -0.18
N GLN A 303 23.83 0.18 -1.13
CA GLN A 303 24.19 1.46 -1.74
C GLN A 303 24.51 1.30 -3.23
N PHE A 304 24.32 2.37 -3.99
CA PHE A 304 24.66 2.42 -5.39
C PHE A 304 25.30 3.75 -5.74
N SER A 305 26.22 3.70 -6.70
CA SER A 305 26.88 4.89 -7.22
C SER A 305 26.28 5.27 -8.56
N ARG A 306 25.94 6.54 -8.73
CA ARG A 306 25.63 7.10 -10.05
C ARG A 306 26.33 8.44 -10.21
N GLY A 307 27.21 8.55 -11.19
CA GLY A 307 28.07 9.72 -11.34
C GLY A 307 29.06 9.86 -10.17
N LYS A 308 28.99 10.97 -9.44
CA LYS A 308 29.86 11.26 -8.27
C LYS A 308 29.21 10.99 -6.92
N GLU A 309 27.91 10.68 -6.89
CA GLU A 309 27.20 10.43 -5.64
C GLU A 309 27.10 8.93 -5.35
N ASN A 310 27.41 8.58 -4.09
CA ASN A 310 27.11 7.28 -3.52
C ASN A 310 25.85 7.41 -2.66
N ILE A 311 24.82 6.65 -2.99
CA ILE A 311 23.48 6.78 -2.41
C ILE A 311 23.18 5.50 -1.64
N ARG A 312 22.87 5.64 -0.36
CA ARG A 312 22.42 4.53 0.49
C ARG A 312 20.90 4.44 0.49
N ALA A 313 20.38 3.23 0.47
CA ALA A 313 18.96 2.95 0.54
C ALA A 313 18.69 1.64 1.27
N ASP A 314 17.46 1.48 1.75
CA ASP A 314 17.06 0.38 2.63
C ASP A 314 16.06 -0.58 1.97
N GLY A 315 15.51 -0.24 0.79
CA GLY A 315 14.47 -1.02 0.12
C GLY A 315 14.94 -2.40 -0.35
N SER A 316 14.18 -3.41 -0.01
CA SER A 316 14.38 -4.80 -0.43
C SER A 316 13.93 -5.04 -1.87
N ILE A 317 14.67 -5.84 -2.63
CA ILE A 317 14.30 -6.27 -3.99
C ILE A 317 13.80 -7.71 -3.95
N VAL A 318 12.53 -7.90 -4.29
CA VAL A 318 11.90 -9.21 -4.45
C VAL A 318 11.63 -9.48 -5.92
N MET A 319 11.97 -10.67 -6.40
CA MET A 319 11.74 -11.08 -7.78
C MET A 319 10.84 -12.31 -7.82
N LEU A 320 9.68 -12.18 -8.45
CA LEU A 320 8.70 -13.26 -8.55
C LEU A 320 8.74 -13.87 -9.94
N GLY A 321 8.83 -15.20 -10.02
CA GLY A 321 8.83 -15.95 -11.26
C GLY A 321 7.82 -17.08 -11.25
N ASN A 322 7.35 -17.41 -12.46
CA ASN A 322 6.58 -18.61 -12.69
C ASN A 322 7.53 -19.72 -13.17
N LEU A 323 7.31 -20.93 -12.68
CA LEU A 323 7.92 -22.11 -13.28
C LEU A 323 6.97 -22.65 -14.36
N ASP A 324 7.50 -23.01 -15.52
CA ASP A 324 6.75 -23.68 -16.60
C ASP A 324 6.55 -25.17 -16.24
N VAL A 325 5.80 -25.41 -15.17
CA VAL A 325 5.40 -26.76 -14.75
C VAL A 325 3.90 -26.76 -14.46
N ASP A 326 3.24 -27.78 -15.00
CA ASP A 326 1.81 -27.96 -14.89
C ASP A 326 1.41 -28.29 -13.44
N VAL A 327 0.44 -27.54 -12.90
CA VAL A 327 0.07 -27.59 -11.47
C VAL A 327 -0.38 -28.99 -11.04
N GLN A 328 -0.93 -29.77 -11.98
CA GLN A 328 -1.39 -31.15 -11.75
C GLN A 328 -0.26 -32.16 -11.49
N GLN A 329 0.97 -31.90 -11.95
CA GLN A 329 2.10 -32.81 -11.71
C GLN A 329 2.73 -32.63 -10.31
N GLN A 330 2.55 -31.47 -9.65
CA GLN A 330 3.18 -31.19 -8.36
C GLN A 330 2.39 -31.64 -7.13
N GLN A 331 1.05 -31.77 -7.19
CA GLN A 331 0.27 -32.29 -6.05
C GLN A 331 0.46 -33.80 -5.79
N ARG A 332 1.32 -34.48 -6.56
CA ARG A 332 1.62 -35.91 -6.45
C ARG A 332 3.00 -36.23 -5.85
N VAL A 333 3.78 -35.23 -5.42
CA VAL A 333 5.11 -35.43 -4.81
C VAL A 333 5.13 -34.94 -3.38
#